data_AF-A0A143PR79-F1
#
_entry.id   AF-A0A143PR79-F1
#
_cell.length_a   1.000
_cell.length_b   1.000
_cell.length_c   1.000
_cell.angle_alpha   90.00
_cell.angle_beta   90.00
_cell.angle_gamma   90.00
#
_symmetry.space_group_name_H-M   'P 1'
#
loop_
_entity.id
_entity.type
_entity.pdbx_description
1 polymer ?
#
loop_
_entity_poly.entity_id
_entity_poly.type
_entity_poly.pdbx_seq_one_letter_code
_entity_poly.pdbx_strand_id
1 'polypeptide(L)'
;MPDAQDLKEQLLRTDAEYRELYNLHHELDEQIRSMSTNPHLSEGEQLEEIRLKKRKLQLKDRMEDIVRRFAAPPPSGPAQDMAHA
;
A
#
# COMPACT_ATOMS: atom_id res chain seq x y z
N MET A 1 12.50 12.29 -14.08
CA MET A 1 12.32 11.60 -12.80
C MET A 1 11.17 10.64 -13.02
N PRO A 2 11.30 9.33 -12.77
CA PRO A 2 10.14 8.46 -12.84
C PRO A 2 9.08 9.02 -11.89
N ASP A 3 7.92 9.38 -12.44
CA ASP A 3 6.80 9.87 -11.67
C ASP A 3 6.43 8.83 -10.62
N ALA A 4 5.98 9.25 -9.43
CA ALA A 4 5.62 8.32 -8.35
C ALA A 4 4.57 7.27 -8.78
N GLN A 5 3.86 7.49 -9.90
CA GLN A 5 3.02 6.50 -10.55
C GLN A 5 3.81 5.36 -11.20
N ASP A 6 4.87 5.66 -11.95
CA ASP A 6 5.70 4.66 -12.65
C ASP A 6 6.35 3.70 -11.64
N LEU A 7 6.86 4.23 -10.53
CA LEU A 7 7.42 3.42 -9.46
C LEU A 7 6.38 2.49 -8.82
N LYS A 8 5.14 2.97 -8.65
CA LYS A 8 4.04 2.14 -8.12
C LYS A 8 3.63 1.04 -9.09
N GLU A 9 3.55 1.35 -10.38
CA GLU A 9 3.24 0.35 -11.41
C GLU A 9 4.33 -0.70 -11.51
N GLN A 10 5.59 -0.29 -11.37
CA GLN A 10 6.72 -1.22 -11.32
C GLN A 10 6.63 -2.11 -10.09
N LEU A 11 6.40 -1.54 -8.89
CA LEU A 11 6.20 -2.29 -7.64
C LEU A 11 5.01 -3.24 -7.69
N LEU A 12 3.90 -2.86 -8.32
CA LEU A 12 2.75 -3.75 -8.52
C LEU A 12 3.09 -4.99 -9.36
N ARG A 13 4.11 -4.89 -10.23
CA ARG A 13 4.57 -5.96 -11.11
C ARG A 13 5.71 -6.77 -10.51
N THR A 14 6.64 -6.12 -9.81
CA THR A 14 7.87 -6.74 -9.29
C THR A 14 7.74 -7.19 -7.84
N ASP A 15 6.90 -6.51 -7.04
CA ASP A 15 6.78 -6.72 -5.60
C ASP A 15 5.40 -7.30 -5.24
N ALA A 16 5.40 -8.57 -4.85
CA ALA A 16 4.18 -9.27 -4.48
C ALA A 16 3.55 -8.71 -3.20
N GLU A 17 4.36 -8.23 -2.24
CA GLU A 17 3.87 -7.61 -1.00
C GLU A 17 3.13 -6.31 -1.33
N TYR A 18 3.68 -5.45 -2.18
CA TYR A 18 3.02 -4.22 -2.62
C TYR A 18 1.68 -4.51 -3.29
N ARG A 19 1.61 -5.55 -4.13
CA ARG A 19 0.37 -5.95 -4.79
C ARG A 19 -0.70 -6.44 -3.81
N GLU A 20 -0.31 -7.23 -2.80
CA GLU A 20 -1.22 -7.64 -1.73
C GLU A 20 -1.72 -6.45 -0.91
N LEU A 21 -0.82 -5.55 -0.50
CA LEU A 21 -1.18 -4.35 0.24
C LEU A 21 -2.13 -3.45 -0.54
N TYR A 22 -1.91 -3.31 -1.85
CA TYR A 22 -2.78 -2.55 -2.73
C TYR A 22 -4.20 -3.14 -2.81
N ASN A 23 -4.30 -4.46 -2.98
CA ASN A 23 -5.59 -5.16 -3.00
C ASN A 23 -6.34 -5.01 -1.67
N LEU A 24 -5.64 -5.27 -0.55
CA LEU A 24 -6.21 -5.11 0.80
C LEU A 24 -6.65 -3.66 1.05
N HIS A 25 -5.89 -2.69 0.58
CA HIS A 25 -6.25 -1.28 0.69
C HIS A 25 -7.53 -0.96 -0.09
N HIS A 26 -7.70 -1.52 -1.30
CA HIS A 26 -8.91 -1.36 -2.10
C HIS A 26 -10.13 -1.97 -1.41
N GLU A 27 -10.00 -3.22 -0.92
CA GLU A 27 -11.09 -3.88 -0.19
C GLU A 27 -11.51 -3.10 1.07
N LEU A 28 -10.55 -2.56 1.82
CA LEU A 28 -10.85 -1.72 2.97
C LEU A 28 -11.50 -0.40 2.57
N ASP A 29 -11.10 0.23 1.46
CA ASP A 29 -11.74 1.47 0.97
C ASP A 29 -13.21 1.23 0.62
N GLU A 30 -13.50 0.12 -0.06
CA GLU A 30 -14.88 -0.25 -0.41
C GLU A 30 -15.73 -0.53 0.83
N GLN A 31 -15.20 -1.28 1.81
CA GLN A 31 -15.89 -1.52 3.08
C GLN A 31 -16.15 -0.22 3.85
N ILE A 32 -15.15 0.66 3.95
CA ILE A 32 -15.29 1.96 4.61
C ILE A 32 -16.31 2.83 3.87
N ARG A 33 -16.30 2.85 2.53
CA ARG A 33 -17.32 3.58 1.76
C ARG A 33 -18.70 3.04 2.04
N SER A 34 -18.90 1.72 2.00
CA SER A 34 -20.21 1.13 2.26
C SER A 34 -20.73 1.52 3.64
N MET A 35 -19.86 1.58 4.66
CA MET A 35 -20.21 2.06 5.99
C MET A 35 -20.49 3.57 6.01
N SER A 36 -19.59 4.39 5.47
CA SER A 36 -19.75 5.86 5.43
C SER A 36 -20.95 6.32 4.59
N THR A 37 -21.43 5.50 3.64
CA THR A 37 -22.64 5.81 2.85
C THR A 37 -23.91 5.63 3.68
N ASN A 38 -23.85 4.89 4.79
CA ASN A 38 -24.94 4.75 5.75
C ASN A 38 -24.80 5.81 6.85
N PRO A 39 -25.65 6.85 6.90
CA PRO A 39 -25.55 7.89 7.92
C PRO A 39 -26.02 7.44 9.31
N HIS A 40 -26.62 6.25 9.44
CA HIS A 40 -27.22 5.72 10.68
C HIS A 40 -26.42 4.55 11.26
N LEU A 41 -25.09 4.55 11.13
CA LEU A 41 -24.23 3.55 11.75
C LEU A 41 -24.43 3.56 13.27
N SER A 42 -24.61 2.38 13.86
CA SER A 42 -24.61 2.24 15.32
C SER A 42 -23.22 2.52 15.91
N GLU A 43 -23.11 2.82 17.21
CA GLU A 43 -21.82 3.07 17.87
C GLU A 43 -20.77 1.99 17.58
N GLY A 44 -21.19 0.72 17.54
CA GLY A 44 -20.32 -0.41 17.17
C GLY A 44 -19.80 -0.32 15.73
N GLU A 45 -20.64 0.08 14.78
CA GLU A 45 -20.26 0.25 13.38
C GLU A 45 -19.39 1.50 13.17
N GLN A 46 -19.62 2.58 13.91
CA GLN A 46 -18.73 3.75 13.89
C GLN A 46 -17.33 3.39 14.40
N LEU A 47 -17.23 2.58 15.45
CA LEU A 47 -15.96 2.05 15.94
C LEU A 47 -15.29 1.14 14.90
N GLU A 48 -16.07 0.30 14.21
CA GLU A 48 -15.59 -0.54 13.11
C GLU A 48 -15.04 0.32 11.97
N GLU A 49 -15.76 1.37 11.56
CA GLU A 49 -15.32 2.31 10.52
C GLU A 49 -14.00 3.00 10.91
N ILE A 50 -13.87 3.44 12.16
CA ILE A 50 -12.62 4.03 12.68
C ILE A 50 -11.49 3.01 12.64
N ARG A 51 -11.74 1.75 13.05
CA ARG A 51 -10.74 0.67 12.99
C ARG A 51 -10.31 0.38 11.55
N LEU A 52 -11.27 0.30 10.62
CA LEU A 52 -11.00 0.08 9.20
C LEU A 52 -10.19 1.24 8.61
N LYS A 53 -10.57 2.50 8.89
CA LYS A 53 -9.78 3.70 8.49
C LYS A 53 -8.35 3.64 9.02
N LYS A 54 -8.17 3.24 10.27
CA LYS A 54 -6.84 3.08 10.88
C LYS A 54 -6.02 2.01 10.18
N ARG A 55 -6.64 0.87 9.86
CA ARG A 55 -5.99 -0.23 9.14
C ARG A 55 -5.64 0.15 7.71
N LYS A 56 -6.52 0.87 7.01
CA LYS A 56 -6.24 1.46 5.69
C LYS A 56 -5.03 2.40 5.75
N LEU A 57 -4.94 3.24 6.78
CA LEU A 57 -3.79 4.13 6.98
C LEU A 57 -2.50 3.32 7.17
N GLN A 58 -2.52 2.23 7.95
CA GLN A 58 -1.36 1.36 8.11
C GLN A 58 -0.92 0.69 6.81
N LEU A 59 -1.86 0.26 5.96
CA LEU A 59 -1.54 -0.30 4.65
C LEU A 59 -0.88 0.74 3.74
N LYS A 60 -1.42 1.97 3.74
CA LYS A 60 -0.81 3.08 3.00
C LYS A 60 0.61 3.36 3.49
N ASP A 61 0.82 3.42 4.81
CA ASP A 61 2.13 3.66 5.41
C ASP A 61 3.14 2.57 4.98
N ARG A 62 2.72 1.31 4.99
CA ARG A 62 3.54 0.18 4.55
C ARG A 62 3.85 0.22 3.05
N MET A 63 2.88 0.62 2.22
CA MET A 63 3.11 0.86 0.79
C MET A 63 4.11 1.99 0.55
N GLU A 64 4.03 3.09 1.32
CA GLU A 64 5.00 4.18 1.24
C GLU A 64 6.39 3.76 1.73
N ASP A 65 6.51 2.89 2.73
CA ASP A 65 7.80 2.33 3.16
C ASP A 65 8.47 1.54 2.04
N ILE A 66 7.71 0.70 1.32
CA ILE A 66 8.22 -0.06 0.17
C ILE A 66 8.67 0.89 -0.95
N VAL A 67 7.84 1.87 -1.31
CA VAL A 67 8.19 2.91 -2.30
C VAL A 67 9.45 3.64 -1.87
N ARG A 68 9.57 4.00 -0.59
CA ARG A 68 10.73 4.71 -0.06
C ARG A 68 11.99 3.85 -0.08
N ARG A 69 11.90 2.55 0.20
CA ARG A 69 13.04 1.60 0.09
C ARG A 69 13.49 1.39 -1.35
N PHE A 70 12.59 1.47 -2.32
CA PHE A 70 12.93 1.40 -3.73
C PHE A 70 13.47 2.73 -4.27
N ALA A 71 12.91 3.85 -3.83
CA ALA A 71 13.32 5.19 -4.24
C ALA A 71 14.63 5.65 -3.58
N ALA A 72 14.87 5.23 -2.33
CA ALA A 72 16.15 5.34 -1.67
C ALA A 72 16.86 3.99 -1.85
N PRO A 73 17.63 3.79 -2.94
CA PRO A 73 18.43 2.59 -3.05
C PRO A 73 19.24 2.45 -1.75
N PRO A 74 19.35 1.24 -1.16
CA PRO A 74 20.34 1.05 -0.11
C PRO A 74 21.69 1.56 -0.65
N PRO A 75 22.56 2.12 0.19
CA PRO A 75 23.96 2.31 -0.19
C PRO A 75 24.58 0.93 -0.37
N SER A 76 24.25 0.26 -1.48
CA SER A 76 24.86 -0.98 -1.89
C SER A 76 26.27 -0.64 -2.29
N GLY A 77 27.19 -1.00 -1.40
CA GLY A 77 28.55 -1.34 -1.75
C GLY A 77 28.58 -2.37 -2.90
N PRO A 78 29.73 -2.50 -3.57
CA PRO A 78 29.80 -3.08 -4.90
C PRO A 78 29.62 -4.59 -4.89
N ALA A 79 29.10 -5.08 -6.02
CA ALA A 79 29.17 -6.45 -6.55
C ALA A 79 27.91 -7.33 -6.44
N GLN A 80 27.70 -8.04 -7.55
CA GLN A 80 26.71 -9.09 -7.87
C GLN A 80 25.43 -8.50 -8.48
N ASP A 81 25.23 -8.55 -9.80
CA ASP A 81 25.24 -9.75 -10.64
C ASP A 81 25.71 -9.44 -12.08
N MET A 82 26.87 -10.01 -12.45
CA MET A 82 27.20 -10.31 -13.85
C MET A 82 26.87 -11.78 -14.06
N ALA A 83 25.67 -12.08 -14.54
CA ALA A 83 25.36 -13.36 -15.16
C ALA A 83 24.23 -13.19 -16.19
N HIS A 84 24.56 -12.63 -17.34
CA HIS A 84 23.82 -12.90 -18.57
C HIS A 84 24.79 -13.40 -19.64
N ALA A 85 24.41 -14.52 -20.26
CA ALA A 85 25.06 -15.32 -21.30
C ALA A 85 25.97 -16.47 -20.81
#